data_AF-A0A3B8NH60-F1
#
_entry.id   AF-A0A3B8NH60-F1
#
_cell.length_a   1.000
_cell.length_b   1.000
_cell.length_c   1.000
_cell.angle_alpha   90.00
_cell.angle_beta   90.00
_cell.angle_gamma   90.00
#
_symmetry.space_group_name_H-M   'P 1'
#
loop_
_entity.id
_entity.type
_entity.pdbx_description
1 polymer ?
#
loop_
_entity_poly.entity_id
_entity_poly.type
_entity_poly.pdbx_seq_one_letter_code
_entity_poly.pdbx_strand_id
1 'polypeptide(L)'
;MFRSLGELEQSPAFLNRLEREFPQGAAELSREGDKDSLSRRSFMRFMGASTALAGIGLASCRRPVGKILPYSDSVEWMVPGKAVYYATAMPRLGGASPIIAKVYEGRPIHLQGNPLHPGSMG
;
A
#
# COMPACT_ATOMS: atom_id res chain seq x y z
N MET A 1 30.66 28.85 21.51
CA MET A 1 29.73 27.87 22.10
C MET A 1 29.47 28.34 23.54
N PHE A 2 28.27 28.80 23.85
CA PHE A 2 27.96 29.42 25.16
C PHE A 2 27.44 28.35 26.12
N ARG A 3 28.01 28.24 27.33
CA ARG A 3 27.49 27.41 28.43
C ARG A 3 26.82 28.31 29.47
N SER A 4 25.80 27.80 30.14
CA SER A 4 25.09 28.58 31.15
C SER A 4 25.94 28.75 32.41
N LEU A 5 25.81 29.87 33.14
CA LEU A 5 26.59 30.14 34.36
C LEU A 5 26.46 29.00 35.39
N GLY A 6 25.26 28.46 35.57
CA GLY A 6 25.00 27.36 36.49
C GLY A 6 25.62 26.01 36.07
N GLU A 7 25.91 25.83 34.79
CA GLU A 7 26.62 24.66 34.24
C GLU A 7 28.13 24.77 34.46
N LEU A 8 28.69 25.98 34.41
CA LEU A 8 30.11 26.23 34.68
C LEU A 8 30.44 26.06 36.18
N GLU A 9 29.53 26.50 37.05
CA GLU A 9 29.69 26.45 38.51
C GLU A 9 29.25 25.13 39.14
N GLN A 10 28.71 24.18 38.36
CA GLN A 10 28.18 22.89 38.83
C GLN A 10 27.26 23.02 40.06
N SER A 11 26.38 24.03 40.04
CA SER A 11 25.50 24.28 41.19
C SER A 11 24.59 23.07 41.50
N PRO A 12 24.32 22.77 42.78
CA PRO A 12 23.53 21.60 43.17
C PRO A 12 22.08 21.66 42.65
N ALA A 13 21.53 22.85 42.43
CA ALA A 13 20.21 23.04 41.83
C ALA A 13 20.16 22.71 40.32
N PHE A 14 21.29 22.88 39.61
CA PHE A 14 21.42 22.51 38.20
C PHE A 14 21.56 21.00 38.04
N LEU A 15 22.40 20.35 38.86
CA LEU A 15 22.59 18.89 38.83
C LEU A 15 21.29 18.13 39.11
N ASN A 16 20.54 18.54 40.13
CA ASN A 16 19.22 17.96 40.45
C ASN A 16 18.21 18.09 39.30
N ARG A 17 18.33 19.13 38.48
CA ARG A 17 17.45 19.34 37.32
C ARG A 17 17.84 18.43 36.17
N LEU A 18 19.15 18.30 35.93
CA LEU A 18 19.74 17.45 34.90
C LEU A 18 19.43 15.96 35.17
N GLU A 19 19.48 15.52 36.43
CA GLU A 19 19.12 14.15 36.83
C GLU A 19 17.62 13.85 36.67
N ARG A 20 16.75 14.87 36.74
CA ARG A 20 15.30 14.70 36.59
C ARG A 20 14.83 14.74 35.13
N GLU A 21 15.62 15.32 34.23
CA GLU A 21 15.27 15.46 32.81
C GLU A 21 15.47 14.17 32.01
N PHE A 22 16.34 13.27 32.47
CA PHE A 22 16.57 11.98 31.80
C PHE A 22 16.01 10.82 32.63
N PRO A 23 15.28 9.87 32.02
CA PRO A 23 14.78 8.69 32.73
C PRO A 23 15.95 7.89 33.34
N GLN A 24 15.75 7.40 34.57
CA GLN A 24 16.77 6.64 35.30
C GLN A 24 17.22 5.44 34.44
N GLY A 25 18.51 5.42 34.08
CA GLY A 25 19.12 4.44 33.18
C GLY A 25 19.70 5.01 31.88
N ALA A 26 19.30 6.22 31.45
CA ALA A 26 19.88 6.86 30.26
C ALA A 26 21.32 7.36 30.50
N ALA A 27 21.62 7.82 31.72
CA ALA A 27 22.97 8.19 32.13
C ALA A 27 23.84 6.98 32.50
N GLU A 28 23.25 5.90 33.02
CA GLU A 28 23.93 4.64 33.35
C GLU A 28 24.50 3.93 32.11
N LEU A 29 23.84 4.09 30.95
CA LEU A 29 24.39 3.65 29.66
C LEU A 29 25.71 4.34 29.28
N SER A 30 26.03 5.48 29.90
CA SER A 30 27.22 6.29 29.60
C SER A 30 28.26 6.27 30.70
N ARG A 31 27.95 5.73 31.89
CA ARG A 31 28.73 6.00 33.11
C ARG A 31 29.11 4.77 33.93
N GLU A 32 29.42 3.64 33.29
CA GLU A 32 30.15 2.59 34.00
C GLU A 32 30.97 1.73 33.04
N GLY A 33 32.30 1.80 33.17
CA GLY A 33 33.26 0.70 33.11
C GLY A 33 33.25 -0.37 32.00
N ASP A 34 32.38 -0.34 31.00
CA ASP A 34 32.23 -1.46 30.06
C ASP A 34 32.68 -1.09 28.64
N LYS A 35 33.65 -1.85 28.14
CA LYS A 35 34.29 -1.67 26.82
C LYS A 35 33.35 -1.93 25.63
N ASP A 36 32.06 -2.14 25.91
CA ASP A 36 30.99 -2.44 24.96
C ASP A 36 29.76 -1.51 25.12
N SER A 37 29.94 -0.32 25.70
CA SER A 37 28.97 0.78 25.59
C SER A 37 28.73 1.16 24.13
N LEU A 38 27.63 0.66 23.56
CA LEU A 38 26.99 1.05 22.30
C LEU A 38 27.90 1.75 21.27
N SER A 39 28.96 1.08 20.83
CA SER A 39 29.76 1.56 19.70
C SER A 39 28.85 1.72 18.48
N ARG A 40 29.08 2.77 17.66
CA ARG A 40 28.39 2.95 16.36
C ARG A 40 28.41 1.66 15.52
N ARG A 41 29.48 0.87 15.66
CA ARG A 41 29.63 -0.43 15.03
C ARG A 41 28.66 -1.49 15.57
N SER A 42 28.50 -1.58 16.89
CA SER A 42 27.57 -2.52 17.53
C SER A 42 26.12 -2.17 17.19
N PHE A 43 25.77 -0.88 17.18
CA PHE A 43 24.46 -0.40 16.71
C PHE A 43 24.20 -0.77 15.24
N MET A 44 25.14 -0.49 14.33
CA MET A 44 25.01 -0.90 12.92
C MET A 44 24.92 -2.41 12.74
N ARG A 45 25.62 -3.19 13.59
CA ARG A 45 25.57 -4.66 13.55
C ARG A 45 24.19 -5.19 13.95
N PHE A 46 23.57 -4.65 15.00
CA PHE A 46 22.21 -5.02 15.41
C PHE A 46 21.15 -4.56 14.39
N MET A 47 21.26 -3.32 13.89
CA MET A 47 20.34 -2.81 12.87
C MET A 47 20.42 -3.61 11.56
N GLY A 48 21.64 -3.97 11.12
CA GLY A 48 21.85 -4.82 9.95
C GLY A 48 21.32 -6.25 10.12
N ALA A 49 21.44 -6.82 11.32
CA ALA A 49 20.87 -8.13 11.62
C ALA A 49 19.33 -8.10 11.57
N SER A 50 18.70 -7.06 12.12
CA SER A 50 17.26 -6.87 12.10
C SER A 50 16.70 -6.67 10.70
N THR A 51 17.37 -5.89 9.84
CA THR A 51 16.93 -5.70 8.45
C THR A 51 17.10 -6.95 7.60
N ALA A 52 18.16 -7.75 7.81
CA ALA A 52 18.33 -9.03 7.14
C ALA A 52 17.21 -10.03 7.50
N LEU A 53 16.83 -10.13 8.78
CA LEU A 53 15.72 -10.98 9.22
C LEU A 53 14.37 -10.50 8.67
N ALA A 54 14.12 -9.19 8.65
CA ALA A 54 12.90 -8.61 8.07
C ALA A 54 12.84 -8.83 6.54
N GLY A 55 13.98 -8.75 5.85
CA GLY A 55 14.09 -8.96 4.41
C GLY A 55 13.72 -10.37 3.94
N ILE A 56 13.98 -11.40 4.77
CA ILE A 56 13.59 -12.79 4.50
C ILE A 56 12.05 -12.93 4.51
N GLY A 57 11.34 -12.14 5.34
CA GLY A 57 9.88 -12.11 5.38
C GLY A 57 9.23 -11.36 4.21
N LEU A 58 9.96 -10.49 3.52
CA LEU A 58 9.47 -9.73 2.36
C LEU A 58 9.46 -10.55 1.05
N ALA A 59 10.10 -11.72 1.02
CA ALA A 59 9.98 -12.68 -0.08
C ALA A 59 8.57 -13.31 -0.17
N SER A 60 7.68 -13.02 0.78
CA SER A 60 6.31 -13.54 0.86
C SER A 60 5.34 -12.96 -0.19
N CYS A 61 5.74 -11.93 -0.95
CA CYS A 61 4.93 -11.44 -2.06
C CYS A 61 5.09 -12.31 -3.32
N ARG A 62 4.80 -13.61 -3.23
CA ARG A 62 4.71 -14.48 -4.41
C ARG A 62 3.46 -14.12 -5.18
N ARG A 63 3.61 -13.52 -6.36
CA ARG A 63 2.47 -13.22 -7.24
C ARG A 63 1.78 -14.52 -7.63
N PRO A 64 0.45 -14.66 -7.41
CA PRO A 64 -0.26 -15.85 -7.82
C PRO A 64 -0.17 -16.00 -9.34
N VAL A 65 0.05 -17.23 -9.80
CA VAL A 65 0.09 -17.53 -11.23
C VAL A 65 -1.33 -17.47 -11.76
N GLY A 66 -1.63 -16.43 -12.54
CA GLY A 66 -2.89 -16.34 -13.28
C GLY A 66 -2.87 -17.33 -14.45
N LYS A 67 -3.90 -18.18 -14.55
CA LYS A 67 -4.10 -19.03 -15.72
C LYS A 67 -5.02 -18.30 -16.70
N ILE A 68 -4.56 -18.15 -17.94
CA ILE A 68 -5.36 -17.59 -19.04
C ILE A 68 -5.87 -18.80 -19.85
N LEU A 69 -7.18 -19.01 -19.84
CA LEU A 69 -7.80 -20.12 -20.58
C LEU A 69 -8.28 -19.59 -21.94
N PRO A 70 -7.83 -20.17 -23.06
CA PRO A 70 -8.36 -19.82 -24.37
C PRO A 70 -9.76 -20.41 -24.56
N TYR A 71 -10.46 -19.91 -25.58
CA TYR A 71 -11.70 -20.52 -26.05
C TYR A 71 -11.45 -21.93 -26.57
N SER A 72 -12.34 -22.87 -26.24
CA SER A 72 -12.33 -24.22 -26.81
C SER A 72 -12.74 -24.22 -28.28
N ASP A 73 -13.67 -23.35 -28.65
CA ASP A 73 -14.10 -23.09 -30.02
C ASP A 73 -14.23 -21.59 -30.21
N SER A 74 -13.54 -21.06 -31.22
CA SER A 74 -13.41 -19.62 -31.44
C SER A 74 -14.52 -19.13 -32.36
N VAL A 75 -15.21 -18.06 -31.95
CA VAL A 75 -16.28 -17.45 -32.74
C VAL A 75 -15.71 -16.38 -33.68
N GLU A 76 -16.03 -16.44 -34.97
CA GLU A 76 -15.43 -15.56 -36.00
C GLU A 76 -15.66 -14.07 -35.78
N TRP A 77 -16.80 -13.71 -35.19
CA TRP A 77 -17.23 -12.32 -35.01
C TRP A 77 -16.81 -11.71 -33.66
N MET A 78 -16.14 -12.48 -32.78
CA MET A 78 -15.70 -12.02 -31.46
C MET A 78 -14.19 -12.17 -31.29
N VAL A 79 -13.49 -11.05 -31.07
CA VAL A 79 -12.06 -11.04 -30.76
C VAL A 79 -11.86 -10.81 -29.25
N PRO A 80 -11.15 -11.72 -28.54
CA PRO A 80 -10.82 -11.54 -27.12
C PRO A 80 -10.18 -10.19 -26.84
N GLY A 81 -10.63 -9.51 -25.78
CA GLY A 81 -10.15 -8.17 -25.42
C GLY A 81 -10.74 -6.98 -26.21
N LYS A 82 -11.50 -7.21 -27.30
CA LYS A 82 -12.27 -6.15 -27.97
C LYS A 82 -13.73 -6.19 -27.56
N ALA A 83 -14.31 -5.01 -27.32
CA ALA A 83 -15.72 -4.90 -27.01
C ALA A 83 -16.57 -5.11 -28.27
N VAL A 84 -17.64 -5.89 -28.14
CA VAL A 84 -18.71 -6.03 -29.13
C VAL A 84 -19.93 -5.28 -28.61
N TYR A 85 -20.58 -4.52 -29.50
CA TYR A 85 -21.79 -3.77 -29.18
C TYR A 85 -22.99 -4.45 -29.81
N TYR A 86 -23.99 -4.75 -28.98
CA TYR A 86 -25.25 -5.33 -29.44
C TYR A 86 -26.39 -4.34 -29.26
N ALA A 87 -27.19 -4.16 -30.32
CA ALA A 87 -28.48 -3.51 -30.20
C ALA A 87 -29.49 -4.51 -29.61
N THR A 88 -30.03 -4.20 -28.44
CA THR A 88 -31.00 -5.03 -27.72
C THR A 88 -32.08 -4.17 -27.07
N ALA A 89 -33.04 -4.78 -26.38
CA ALA A 89 -34.10 -4.07 -25.69
C ALA A 89 -34.34 -4.65 -24.29
N MET A 90 -34.53 -3.77 -23.30
CA MET A 90 -34.86 -4.15 -21.93
C MET A 90 -36.38 -4.12 -21.74
N PRO A 91 -37.03 -5.25 -21.39
CA PRO A 91 -38.47 -5.27 -21.16
C PRO A 91 -38.84 -4.44 -19.92
N ARG A 92 -39.92 -3.66 -20.02
CA ARG A 92 -40.50 -2.87 -18.93
C ARG A 92 -42.03 -2.99 -18.94
N LEU A 93 -42.67 -2.63 -17.84
CA LEU A 93 -44.13 -2.51 -17.78
C LEU A 93 -44.58 -1.44 -18.78
N GLY A 94 -45.27 -1.86 -19.84
CA GLY A 94 -45.74 -0.97 -20.92
C GLY A 94 -44.88 -0.94 -22.19
N GLY A 95 -43.82 -1.76 -22.32
CA GLY A 95 -43.05 -1.86 -23.56
C GLY A 95 -41.63 -2.38 -23.38
N ALA A 96 -40.73 -2.00 -24.30
CA ALA A 96 -39.30 -2.29 -24.18
C ALA A 96 -38.47 -1.02 -24.40
N SER A 97 -37.44 -0.83 -23.57
CA SER A 97 -36.49 0.26 -23.70
C SER A 97 -35.36 -0.17 -24.62
N PRO A 98 -35.09 0.54 -25.72
CA PRO A 98 -34.03 0.19 -26.66
C PRO A 98 -32.67 0.56 -26.07
N ILE A 99 -31.76 -0.40 -26.00
CA ILE A 99 -30.44 -0.23 -25.37
C ILE A 99 -29.33 -0.86 -26.22
N ILE A 100 -28.12 -0.36 -26.05
CA ILE A 100 -26.89 -0.95 -26.59
C ILE A 100 -26.12 -1.58 -25.44
N ALA A 101 -25.86 -2.89 -25.55
CA ALA A 101 -25.06 -3.63 -24.59
C ALA A 101 -23.60 -3.70 -25.07
N LYS A 102 -22.68 -3.16 -24.26
CA LYS A 102 -21.24 -3.36 -24.43
C LYS A 102 -20.86 -4.69 -23.78
N VAL A 103 -20.41 -5.64 -24.61
CA VAL A 103 -20.12 -7.01 -24.21
C VAL A 103 -18.65 -7.31 -24.44
N TYR A 104 -18.00 -7.90 -23.45
CA TYR A 104 -16.68 -8.52 -23.60
C TYR A 104 -16.86 -10.02 -23.43
N GLU A 105 -16.42 -10.81 -24.41
CA GLU A 105 -16.31 -12.27 -24.22
C GLU A 105 -17.64 -12.96 -23.85
N GLY A 106 -18.77 -12.39 -24.29
CA GLY A 106 -20.13 -12.85 -23.98
C GLY A 106 -20.71 -12.26 -22.69
N ARG A 107 -19.91 -11.56 -21.88
CA ARG A 107 -20.33 -10.89 -20.65
C ARG A 107 -20.69 -9.42 -20.89
N PRO A 108 -21.96 -9.00 -20.69
CA PRO A 108 -22.33 -7.60 -20.71
C PRO A 108 -21.68 -6.85 -19.53
N ILE A 109 -20.99 -5.76 -19.83
CA ILE A 109 -20.33 -4.92 -18.80
C ILE A 109 -21.05 -3.59 -18.59
N HIS A 110 -21.75 -3.10 -19.60
CA HIS A 110 -22.35 -1.77 -19.57
C HIS A 110 -23.52 -1.70 -20.56
N LEU A 111 -24.61 -1.08 -20.14
CA LEU A 111 -25.81 -0.87 -20.93
C LEU A 111 -25.98 0.64 -21.12
N GLN A 112 -26.13 1.07 -22.37
CA GLN A 112 -26.41 2.46 -22.75
C GLN A 112 -27.71 2.52 -23.52
N GLY A 113 -28.34 3.68 -23.57
CA GLY A 113 -29.48 3.88 -24.47
C GLY A 113 -29.07 3.85 -25.92
N ASN A 114 -29.97 3.39 -26.80
CA ASN A 114 -29.71 3.43 -28.24
C ASN A 114 -30.02 4.84 -28.81
N PRO A 115 -29.03 5.61 -29.31
CA PRO A 115 -29.25 6.95 -29.84
C PRO A 115 -30.05 6.95 -31.15
N LEU A 116 -30.04 5.83 -31.89
CA LEU A 116 -30.78 5.70 -33.15
C LEU A 116 -32.26 5.36 -32.94
N HIS A 117 -32.66 5.02 -31.70
CA HIS A 117 -34.03 4.64 -31.40
C HIS A 117 -34.75 5.76 -30.65
N PRO A 118 -35.91 6.26 -31.14
CA PRO A 118 -36.61 7.41 -30.55
C PRO A 118 -37.02 7.20 -29.08
N GLY A 119 -37.27 5.95 -28.68
CA GLY A 119 -37.60 5.58 -27.30
C GLY A 119 -36.48 5.67 -26.26
N SER A 120 -35.21 5.92 -26.63
CA SER A 120 -34.13 6.18 -25.65
C SER A 120 -33.33 7.44 -25.99
N MET A 121 -33.07 7.72 -27.27
CA MET A 121 -32.25 8.85 -27.74
C MET A 121 -30.86 8.98 -27.07
N GLY A 122 -30.35 7.90 -26.48
CA GLY A 122 -29.18 7.89 -25.60
C GLY A 122 -29.60 7.85 -24.14
#